data_AF-A0A3C0FIQ9-F1
#
_entry.id   AF-A0A3C0FIQ9-F1
#
_cell.length_a   1.000
_cell.length_b   1.000
_cell.length_c   1.000
_cell.angle_alpha   90.00
_cell.angle_beta   90.00
_cell.angle_gamma   90.00
#
_symmetry.space_group_name_H-M   'P 1'
#
loop_
_entity.id
_entity.type
_entity.pdbx_description
1 polymer ?
#
loop_
_entity_poly.entity_id
_entity_poly.type
_entity_poly.pdbx_seq_one_letter_code
_entity_poly.pdbx_strand_id
1 'polypeptide(L)'
;MWTRSLFSPKTDIDKGTYVTLSLISVAVILALWCLLTYGGITPRDFLAAPHEVVQAGIKRMANMSLFEHMWASLVVILSGFILASIFAVPIGILMGSFRAVQALIEPITGFMRYIPVSALIPLLILWIGIGIEQKIMVIFLGTFFQQLILISDVSARISKDLIDCAYTLGADRRRV
;
A
#
# COMPACT_ATOMS: atom_id res chain seq x y z
N MET A 1 34.57 27.48 11.17
CA MET A 1 34.35 26.22 11.90
C MET A 1 32.84 26.06 12.10
N TRP A 2 32.14 25.58 11.08
CA TRP A 2 30.68 25.50 11.06
C TRP A 2 30.23 24.24 11.81
N THR A 3 29.53 24.43 12.92
CA THR A 3 28.97 23.36 13.73
C THR A 3 27.85 22.67 12.95
N ARG A 4 27.95 21.35 12.79
CA ARG A 4 26.86 20.51 12.31
C ARG A 4 25.71 20.60 13.31
N SER A 5 24.79 21.54 13.11
CA SER A 5 23.58 21.71 13.91
C SER A 5 22.50 20.74 13.44
N LEU A 6 21.74 20.17 14.38
CA LEU A 6 20.60 19.28 14.10
C LEU A 6 19.49 19.95 13.28
N PHE A 7 19.52 21.28 13.18
CA PHE A 7 18.52 22.07 12.48
C PHE A 7 18.97 22.53 11.07
N SER A 8 20.07 21.99 10.57
CA SER A 8 20.51 22.24 9.19
C SER A 8 19.63 21.46 8.20
N PRO A 9 18.95 22.14 7.24
CA PRO A 9 18.09 21.46 6.28
C PRO A 9 18.88 20.49 5.38
N LYS A 10 18.35 19.27 5.20
CA LYS A 10 18.90 18.24 4.30
C LYS A 10 20.35 17.79 4.58
N THR A 11 20.86 18.02 5.79
CA THR A 11 22.16 17.46 6.20
C THR A 11 21.98 16.15 6.94
N ASP A 12 22.85 15.18 6.66
CA ASP A 12 22.84 13.90 7.36
C ASP A 12 23.12 14.08 8.87
N ILE A 13 22.32 13.39 9.68
CA ILE A 13 22.44 13.35 11.14
C ILE A 13 23.24 12.10 11.53
N ASP A 14 24.01 12.17 12.62
CA ASP A 14 24.70 11.00 13.15
C ASP A 14 23.71 9.88 13.53
N LYS A 15 24.11 8.62 13.31
CA LYS A 15 23.26 7.43 13.55
C LYS A 15 22.76 7.39 15.00
N GLY A 16 23.58 7.77 15.97
CA GLY A 16 23.20 7.78 17.38
C GLY A 16 22.07 8.75 17.65
N THR A 17 22.17 9.97 17.11
CA THR A 17 21.13 11.00 17.30
C THR A 17 19.83 10.62 16.60
N TYR A 18 19.90 10.01 15.42
CA TYR A 18 18.72 9.49 14.71
C TYR A 18 17.98 8.42 15.54
N VAL A 19 18.71 7.46 16.10
CA VAL A 19 18.12 6.40 16.94
C VAL A 19 17.52 6.97 18.22
N THR A 20 18.22 7.89 18.90
CA THR A 20 17.70 8.54 20.10
C THR A 20 16.42 9.32 19.82
N LEU A 21 16.38 10.12 18.75
CA LEU A 21 15.19 10.88 18.38
C LEU A 21 14.01 9.95 18.01
N SER A 22 14.30 8.84 17.32
CA SER A 22 13.29 7.82 17.00
C SER A 22 12.73 7.16 18.27
N LEU A 23 13.59 6.80 19.22
CA LEU A 23 13.16 6.22 20.51
C LEU A 23 12.35 7.21 21.34
N ILE A 24 12.77 8.47 21.39
CA ILE A 24 12.03 9.55 22.08
C ILE A 24 10.64 9.69 21.46
N SER A 25 10.52 9.70 20.13
CA SER A 25 9.24 9.79 19.44
C SER A 25 8.30 8.66 19.85
N VAL A 26 8.78 7.41 19.85
CA VAL A 26 7.98 6.25 20.28
C VAL A 26 7.60 6.35 21.75
N ALA A 27 8.56 6.72 22.62
CA ALA A 27 8.32 6.86 24.05
C ALA A 27 7.28 7.93 24.37
N VAL A 28 7.29 9.08 23.67
CA VAL A 28 6.31 10.14 23.83
C VAL A 28 4.91 9.65 23.46
N ILE A 29 4.77 8.91 22.35
CA ILE A 29 3.48 8.34 21.94
C ILE A 29 2.96 7.34 22.98
N LEU A 30 3.83 6.43 23.46
CA LEU A 30 3.46 5.46 24.49
C LEU A 30 3.11 6.13 25.82
N ALA A 31 3.87 7.16 26.22
CA ALA A 31 3.58 7.93 27.43
C ALA A 31 2.22 8.63 27.33
N LEU A 32 1.92 9.24 26.18
CA LEU A 32 0.61 9.86 25.93
C LEU A 32 -0.51 8.82 26.00
N TRP A 33 -0.34 7.66 25.37
CA TRP A 33 -1.32 6.57 25.43
C TRP A 33 -1.57 6.11 26.87
N CYS A 34 -0.50 5.85 27.63
CA CYS A 34 -0.58 5.49 29.05
C CYS A 34 -1.28 6.58 29.88
N LEU A 35 -0.93 7.85 29.68
CA LEU A 35 -1.54 8.97 30.41
C LEU A 35 -3.04 9.07 30.12
N LEU A 36 -3.45 8.93 28.86
CA LEU A 36 -4.86 8.99 28.48
C LEU A 36 -5.66 7.81 29.04
N THR A 37 -5.10 6.60 29.05
CA THR A 37 -5.80 5.40 29.52
C THR A 37 -5.80 5.27 31.04
N TYR A 38 -4.65 5.43 31.70
CA TYR A 38 -4.53 5.25 33.14
C TYR A 38 -4.95 6.51 33.92
N GLY A 39 -4.88 7.69 33.29
CA GLY A 39 -5.37 8.95 33.86
C GLY A 39 -6.89 9.09 33.86
N GLY A 40 -7.63 8.11 33.29
CA GLY A 40 -9.11 8.12 33.27
C GLY A 40 -9.72 9.18 32.35
N ILE A 41 -8.93 9.75 31.44
CA ILE A 41 -9.34 10.84 30.54
C ILE A 41 -10.26 10.30 29.43
N THR A 42 -10.06 9.04 29.02
CA THR A 42 -10.80 8.42 27.91
C THR A 42 -11.63 7.21 28.40
N PRO A 43 -12.88 7.04 27.92
CA PRO A 43 -13.66 5.83 28.17
C PRO A 43 -12.93 4.58 27.66
N ARG A 44 -12.97 3.50 28.45
CA ARG A 44 -12.28 2.23 28.12
C ARG A 44 -12.79 1.57 26.84
N ASP A 45 -14.06 1.82 26.48
CA ASP A 45 -14.66 1.31 25.25
C ASP A 45 -14.04 1.95 23.99
N PHE A 46 -13.49 3.16 24.13
CA PHE A 46 -12.86 3.88 23.03
C PHE A 46 -11.34 3.62 22.97
N LEU A 47 -10.68 3.49 24.12
CA LEU A 47 -9.24 3.29 24.20
C LEU A 47 -8.86 2.29 25.31
N ALA A 48 -8.53 1.07 24.91
CA ALA A 48 -8.01 0.05 25.81
C ALA A 48 -6.62 0.41 26.35
N ALA A 49 -6.35 0.02 27.59
CA ALA A 49 -5.04 0.24 28.20
C ALA A 49 -3.97 -0.67 27.56
N PRO A 50 -2.69 -0.24 27.51
CA PRO A 50 -1.63 -1.04 26.88
C PRO A 50 -1.52 -2.48 27.40
N HIS A 51 -1.72 -2.70 28.70
CA HIS A 51 -1.67 -4.04 29.29
C HIS A 51 -2.85 -4.91 28.84
N GLU A 52 -4.03 -4.34 28.65
CA GLU A 52 -5.23 -5.06 28.15
C GLU A 52 -5.01 -5.50 26.70
N VAL A 53 -4.38 -4.66 25.88
CA VAL A 53 -4.01 -5.00 24.49
C VAL A 53 -3.03 -6.17 24.47
N VAL A 54 -1.98 -6.15 25.30
CA VAL A 54 -1.00 -7.24 25.40
C VAL A 54 -1.65 -8.54 25.88
N GLN A 55 -2.47 -8.47 26.93
CA GLN A 55 -3.17 -9.65 27.46
C GLN A 55 -4.14 -10.24 26.42
N ALA A 56 -4.91 -9.39 25.73
CA ALA A 56 -5.78 -9.82 24.64
C ALA A 56 -4.97 -10.46 23.50
N GLY A 57 -3.83 -9.87 23.13
CA GLY A 57 -2.91 -10.41 22.13
C GLY A 57 -2.42 -11.81 22.48
N ILE A 58 -1.90 -12.01 23.69
CA ILE A 58 -1.43 -13.32 24.18
C ILE A 58 -2.57 -14.33 24.19
N LYS A 59 -3.75 -13.96 24.71
CA LYS A 59 -4.93 -14.84 24.76
C LYS A 59 -5.40 -15.28 23.36
N ARG A 60 -5.43 -14.35 22.40
CA ARG A 60 -5.86 -14.62 21.02
C ARG A 60 -4.82 -15.43 20.24
N MET A 61 -3.55 -15.22 20.54
CA MET A 61 -2.44 -16.01 20.00
C MET A 61 -2.48 -17.45 20.54
N ALA A 62 -2.69 -17.63 21.84
CA ALA A 62 -2.79 -18.95 22.48
C ALA A 62 -3.95 -19.79 21.92
N ASN A 63 -5.09 -19.16 21.62
CA ASN A 63 -6.27 -19.83 21.09
C ASN A 63 -6.29 -19.95 19.56
N MET A 64 -5.19 -19.65 18.85
CA MET A 64 -5.07 -19.61 17.38
C MET A 64 -6.01 -18.66 16.61
N SER A 65 -7.03 -18.08 17.26
CA SER A 65 -7.98 -17.14 16.64
C SER A 65 -7.31 -15.94 15.96
N LEU A 66 -6.18 -15.44 16.50
CA LEU A 66 -5.44 -14.36 15.86
C LEU A 66 -4.94 -14.77 14.47
N PHE A 67 -4.40 -15.99 14.35
CA PHE A 67 -3.89 -16.54 13.10
C PHE A 67 -5.02 -16.81 12.10
N GLU A 68 -6.16 -17.32 12.57
CA GLU A 68 -7.34 -17.55 11.71
C GLU A 68 -7.86 -16.25 11.08
N HIS A 69 -8.02 -15.19 11.88
CA HIS A 69 -8.48 -13.89 11.37
C HIS A 69 -7.44 -13.21 10.49
N MET A 70 -6.15 -13.35 10.82
CA MET A 70 -5.05 -12.86 9.98
C MET A 70 -5.04 -13.58 8.63
N TRP A 71 -5.17 -14.91 8.62
CA TRP A 71 -5.19 -15.69 7.40
C TRP A 71 -6.41 -15.36 6.53
N ALA A 72 -7.60 -15.24 7.12
CA ALA A 72 -8.79 -14.82 6.40
C ALA A 72 -8.62 -13.44 5.73
N SER A 73 -7.94 -12.50 6.40
CA SER A 73 -7.62 -11.19 5.84
C SER A 73 -6.60 -11.29 4.71
N LEU A 74 -5.53 -12.08 4.91
CA LEU A 74 -4.49 -12.30 3.90
C LEU A 74 -5.03 -12.92 2.62
N VAL A 75 -5.91 -13.93 2.71
CA VAL A 75 -6.53 -14.57 1.54
C VAL A 75 -7.26 -13.52 0.70
N VAL A 76 -8.10 -12.70 1.33
CA VAL A 76 -8.85 -11.64 0.61
C VAL A 76 -7.90 -10.64 -0.06
N ILE A 77 -6.88 -10.17 0.66
CA ILE A 77 -5.90 -9.19 0.17
C ILE A 77 -5.10 -9.76 -1.00
N LEU A 78 -4.52 -10.95 -0.83
CA LEU A 78 -3.68 -11.58 -1.83
C LEU A 78 -4.48 -11.98 -3.07
N SER A 79 -5.67 -12.55 -2.91
CA SER A 79 -6.52 -12.90 -4.04
C SER A 79 -6.91 -11.67 -4.87
N GLY A 80 -7.33 -10.58 -4.23
CA GLY A 80 -7.66 -9.33 -4.93
C GLY A 80 -6.45 -8.70 -5.62
N PHE A 81 -5.31 -8.65 -4.93
CA PHE A 81 -4.07 -8.08 -5.45
C PHE A 81 -3.49 -8.90 -6.61
N ILE A 82 -3.45 -10.23 -6.50
CA ILE A 82 -2.95 -11.11 -7.56
C ILE A 82 -3.84 -10.99 -8.79
N LEU A 83 -5.17 -11.03 -8.60
CA LEU A 83 -6.12 -10.84 -9.67
C LEU A 83 -5.91 -9.50 -10.37
N ALA A 84 -5.75 -8.41 -9.61
CA ALA A 84 -5.46 -7.09 -10.16
C ALA A 84 -4.14 -7.08 -10.94
N SER A 85 -3.08 -7.69 -10.38
CA SER A 85 -1.75 -7.74 -10.98
C SER A 85 -1.72 -8.50 -12.30
N ILE A 86 -2.48 -9.61 -12.41
CA ILE A 86 -2.59 -10.40 -13.65
C ILE A 86 -3.04 -9.53 -14.83
N PHE A 87 -3.91 -8.56 -14.60
CA PHE A 87 -4.39 -7.65 -15.65
C PHE A 87 -3.60 -6.34 -15.71
N ALA A 88 -3.29 -5.74 -14.56
CA ALA A 88 -2.62 -4.44 -14.48
C ALA A 88 -1.19 -4.49 -15.01
N VAL A 89 -0.45 -5.59 -14.78
CA VAL A 89 0.94 -5.72 -15.24
C VAL A 89 1.03 -5.75 -16.76
N PRO A 90 0.34 -6.65 -17.50
CA PRO A 90 0.44 -6.65 -18.96
C PRO A 90 -0.09 -5.37 -19.57
N ILE A 91 -1.25 -4.88 -19.12
CA ILE A 91 -1.86 -3.67 -19.68
C ILE A 91 -0.98 -2.44 -19.37
N GLY A 92 -0.38 -2.37 -18.18
CA GLY A 92 0.50 -1.28 -17.77
C GLY A 92 1.77 -1.23 -18.59
N ILE A 93 2.41 -2.38 -18.81
CA ILE A 93 3.58 -2.48 -19.69
C ILE A 93 3.22 -2.03 -21.11
N LEU A 94 2.10 -2.52 -21.67
CA LEU A 94 1.64 -2.10 -22.99
C LEU A 94 1.37 -0.59 -23.06
N MET A 95 0.78 -0.03 -22.00
CA MET A 95 0.49 1.39 -21.89
C MET A 95 1.77 2.23 -21.84
N GLY A 96 2.80 1.77 -21.11
CA GLY A 96 4.10 2.44 -21.03
C GLY A 96 4.93 2.32 -22.31
N SER A 97 4.83 1.18 -23.01
CA SER A 97 5.61 0.91 -24.23
C SER A 97 4.98 1.47 -25.51
N PHE A 98 3.65 1.61 -25.56
CA PHE A 98 2.93 2.01 -26.77
C PHE A 98 2.03 3.23 -26.54
N ARG A 99 2.39 4.36 -27.15
CA ARG A 99 1.60 5.62 -27.10
C ARG A 99 0.15 5.46 -27.53
N ALA A 100 -0.15 4.55 -28.46
CA ALA A 100 -1.52 4.26 -28.89
C ALA A 100 -2.36 3.62 -27.78
N VAL A 101 -1.78 2.68 -27.03
CA VAL A 101 -2.43 2.04 -25.87
C VAL A 101 -2.60 3.05 -24.75
N GLN A 102 -1.58 3.88 -24.51
CA GLN A 102 -1.64 5.01 -23.58
C GLN A 102 -2.84 5.91 -23.89
N ALA A 103 -2.93 6.46 -25.11
CA ALA A 103 -3.99 7.39 -25.48
C ALA A 103 -5.41 6.78 -25.33
N LEU A 104 -5.56 5.47 -25.52
CA LEU A 104 -6.84 4.78 -25.38
C LEU A 104 -7.27 4.59 -23.92
N ILE A 105 -6.33 4.24 -23.04
CA ILE A 105 -6.61 3.81 -21.66
C ILE A 105 -6.51 4.97 -20.66
N GLU A 106 -5.66 5.96 -20.95
CA GLU A 106 -5.38 7.10 -20.08
C GLU A 106 -6.62 7.92 -19.67
N PRO A 107 -7.62 8.17 -20.54
CA PRO A 107 -8.86 8.83 -20.12
C PRO A 107 -9.65 8.05 -19.06
N ILE A 108 -9.68 6.72 -19.19
CA ILE A 108 -10.41 5.83 -18.27
C ILE A 108 -9.70 5.80 -16.92
N THR A 109 -8.38 5.59 -16.91
CA THR A 109 -7.59 5.52 -15.67
C THR A 109 -7.52 6.88 -14.98
N GLY A 110 -7.45 7.97 -15.76
CA GLY A 110 -7.50 9.34 -15.26
C GLY A 110 -8.79 9.66 -14.50
N PHE A 111 -9.94 9.19 -15.00
CA PHE A 111 -11.23 9.31 -14.30
C PHE A 111 -11.28 8.45 -13.05
N MET A 112 -10.93 7.16 -13.18
CA MET A 112 -11.00 6.20 -12.07
C MET A 112 -10.10 6.57 -10.88
N ARG A 113 -9.00 7.30 -11.12
CA ARG A 113 -8.10 7.76 -10.05
C ARG A 113 -8.78 8.63 -9.00
N TYR A 114 -9.83 9.36 -9.36
CA TYR A 114 -10.51 10.29 -8.45
C TYR A 114 -11.72 9.68 -7.75
N ILE A 115 -12.13 8.47 -8.14
CA ILE A 115 -13.25 7.79 -7.49
C ILE A 115 -12.69 6.96 -6.32
N PRO A 116 -13.09 7.25 -5.07
CA PRO A 116 -12.74 6.39 -3.96
C PRO A 116 -13.46 5.06 -4.11
N VAL A 117 -12.72 3.95 -4.06
CA VAL A 117 -13.31 2.61 -4.23
C VAL A 117 -14.33 2.28 -3.14
N SER A 118 -14.21 2.91 -1.97
CA SER A 118 -15.22 2.83 -0.90
C SER A 118 -16.61 3.28 -1.35
N ALA A 119 -16.73 4.22 -2.31
CA ALA A 119 -18.02 4.65 -2.85
C ALA A 119 -18.70 3.58 -3.71
N LEU A 120 -17.93 2.61 -4.23
CA LEU A 120 -18.44 1.50 -5.02
C LEU A 120 -18.90 0.30 -4.18
N ILE A 121 -18.60 0.28 -2.87
CA ILE A 121 -18.97 -0.84 -1.98
C ILE A 121 -20.46 -1.18 -2.05
N PRO A 122 -21.41 -0.22 -1.98
CA PRO A 122 -22.84 -0.55 -2.07
C PRO A 122 -23.22 -1.20 -3.40
N LEU A 123 -22.68 -0.70 -4.52
CA LEU A 123 -22.93 -1.26 -5.85
C LEU A 123 -22.39 -2.70 -5.95
N LEU A 124 -21.19 -2.94 -5.43
CA LEU A 124 -20.58 -4.27 -5.41
C LEU A 124 -21.38 -5.26 -4.55
N ILE A 125 -21.94 -4.79 -3.44
CA ILE A 125 -22.87 -5.59 -2.62
C ILE A 125 -24.13 -5.94 -3.41
N LEU A 126 -24.68 -4.99 -4.18
CA LEU A 126 -25.88 -5.26 -5.01
C LEU A 126 -25.62 -6.24 -6.15
N TRP A 127 -24.43 -6.19 -6.77
CA TRP A 127 -24.11 -7.06 -7.92
C TRP A 127 -23.58 -8.44 -7.53
N ILE A 128 -22.69 -8.51 -6.54
CA ILE A 128 -21.95 -9.73 -6.17
C ILE A 128 -22.53 -10.34 -4.88
N GLY A 129 -23.29 -9.57 -4.11
CA GLY A 129 -23.78 -9.97 -2.79
C GLY A 129 -22.77 -9.68 -1.67
N ILE A 130 -23.14 -10.03 -0.45
CA ILE A 130 -22.27 -9.91 0.72
C ILE A 130 -21.45 -11.19 0.86
N GLY A 131 -20.12 -11.08 0.86
CA GLY A 131 -19.27 -12.25 1.00
C GLY A 131 -17.79 -11.95 0.81
N ILE A 132 -17.00 -13.02 0.67
CA ILE A 132 -15.57 -12.94 0.40
C ILE A 132 -15.31 -12.36 -0.99
N GLU A 133 -16.09 -12.79 -1.99
CA GLU A 133 -15.97 -12.32 -3.38
C GLU A 133 -16.11 -10.80 -3.51
N GLN A 134 -17.08 -10.22 -2.79
CA GLN A 134 -17.27 -8.77 -2.74
C GLN A 134 -16.05 -8.04 -2.17
N LYS A 135 -15.44 -8.56 -1.09
CA LYS A 135 -14.23 -7.97 -0.50
C LYS A 135 -13.03 -8.08 -1.45
N ILE A 136 -12.89 -9.21 -2.14
CA ILE A 136 -11.86 -9.41 -3.18
C ILE A 136 -12.04 -8.39 -4.31
N MET A 137 -13.28 -8.16 -4.76
CA MET A 137 -13.57 -7.20 -5.83
C MET A 137 -13.27 -5.75 -5.42
N VAL A 138 -13.53 -5.38 -4.17
CA VAL A 138 -13.14 -4.07 -3.62
C VAL A 138 -11.62 -3.89 -3.70
N ILE A 139 -10.85 -4.89 -3.29
CA ILE A 139 -9.38 -4.82 -3.36
C ILE A 139 -8.91 -4.77 -4.81
N PHE A 140 -9.49 -5.62 -5.68
CA PHE A 140 -9.19 -5.62 -7.11
C PHE A 140 -9.36 -4.23 -7.73
N LEU A 141 -10.52 -3.59 -7.54
CA LEU A 141 -10.76 -2.24 -8.07
C LEU A 141 -9.87 -1.19 -7.42
N GLY A 142 -9.61 -1.33 -6.11
CA GLY A 142 -8.74 -0.44 -5.34
C GLY A 142 -7.31 -0.42 -5.85
N THR A 143 -6.76 -1.58 -6.16
CA THR A 143 -5.35 -1.70 -6.54
C THR A 143 -5.14 -1.71 -8.05
N PHE A 144 -6.09 -2.20 -8.85
CA PHE A 144 -5.92 -2.37 -10.30
C PHE A 144 -5.53 -1.06 -11.00
N PHE A 145 -6.29 0.02 -10.83
CA PHE A 145 -6.01 1.29 -11.53
C PHE A 145 -4.72 1.96 -11.03
N GLN A 146 -4.43 1.86 -9.73
CA GLN A 146 -3.21 2.40 -9.14
C GLN A 146 -1.97 1.64 -9.64
N GLN A 147 -2.02 0.31 -9.64
CA GLN A 147 -0.97 -0.55 -10.18
C GLN A 147 -0.76 -0.29 -11.67
N LEU A 148 -1.85 -0.21 -12.44
CA LEU A 148 -1.81 0.01 -13.88
C LEU A 148 -1.06 1.30 -14.24
N ILE A 149 -1.37 2.41 -13.57
CA ILE A 149 -0.70 3.70 -13.76
C ILE A 149 0.77 3.62 -13.34
N LEU A 150 1.06 3.03 -12.18
CA LEU A 150 2.43 2.88 -11.67
C LEU A 150 3.30 2.08 -12.64
N ILE A 151 2.80 0.95 -13.13
CA ILE A 151 3.53 0.06 -14.02
C ILE A 151 3.75 0.75 -15.37
N SER A 152 2.75 1.45 -15.89
CA SER A 152 2.91 2.23 -17.12
C SER A 152 3.96 3.33 -17.00
N ASP A 153 3.99 4.07 -15.89
CA ASP A 153 5.01 5.11 -15.67
C ASP A 153 6.41 4.51 -15.55
N VAL A 154 6.56 3.40 -14.82
CA VAL A 154 7.85 2.69 -14.69
C VAL A 154 8.32 2.14 -16.04
N SER A 155 7.42 1.52 -16.82
CA SER A 155 7.76 0.99 -18.15
C SER A 155 8.12 2.10 -19.14
N ALA A 156 7.42 3.24 -19.10
CA ALA A 156 7.71 4.37 -19.98
C ALA A 156 9.04 5.07 -19.69
N ARG A 157 9.59 4.91 -18.48
CA ARG A 157 10.89 5.49 -18.05
C ARG A 157 12.11 4.72 -18.56
N ILE A 158 11.93 3.54 -19.15
CA ILE A 158 13.03 2.77 -19.72
C ILE A 158 13.69 3.59 -20.83
N SER A 159 15.01 3.78 -20.74
CA SER A 159 15.76 4.58 -21.72
C SER A 159 15.71 3.94 -23.10
N LYS A 160 15.53 4.78 -24.13
CA LYS A 160 15.51 4.35 -25.52
C LYS A 160 16.80 3.62 -25.94
N ASP A 161 17.95 4.00 -25.39
CA ASP A 161 19.23 3.35 -25.69
C ASP A 161 19.25 1.85 -25.37
N LEU A 162 18.58 1.42 -24.29
CA LEU A 162 18.45 0.01 -23.94
C LEU A 162 17.59 -0.75 -24.96
N ILE A 163 16.54 -0.10 -25.47
CA ILE A 163 15.66 -0.63 -26.50
C ILE A 163 16.42 -0.75 -27.83
N ASP A 164 17.17 0.27 -28.23
CA ASP A 164 17.96 0.28 -29.47
C ASP A 164 19.12 -0.74 -29.44
N CYS A 165 19.76 -0.93 -28.28
CA CYS A 165 20.73 -2.01 -28.05
C CYS A 165 20.09 -3.40 -28.20
N ALA A 166 18.89 -3.62 -27.65
CA ALA A 166 18.18 -4.89 -27.78
C ALA A 166 17.86 -5.21 -29.25
N TYR A 167 17.43 -4.20 -30.03
CA TYR A 167 17.21 -4.36 -31.47
C TYR A 167 18.49 -4.72 -32.24
N THR A 168 19.63 -4.12 -31.89
CA THR A 168 20.92 -4.43 -32.52
C THR A 168 21.42 -5.84 -32.18
N LEU A 169 21.06 -6.37 -31.01
CA LEU A 169 21.31 -7.76 -30.60
C LEU A 169 20.32 -8.77 -31.25
N GLY A 170 19.40 -8.32 -32.11
CA GLY A 170 18.47 -9.17 -32.85
C GLY A 170 17.15 -9.46 -32.12
N ALA A 171 16.80 -8.71 -31.08
CA ALA A 171 15.46 -8.75 -30.51
C ALA A 171 14.44 -8.16 -31.49
N ASP A 172 13.26 -8.77 -31.57
CA ASP A 172 12.10 -8.19 -32.27
C ASP A 172 11.17 -7.50 -31.27
N ARG A 173 10.17 -6.75 -31.77
CA ARG A 173 9.25 -5.93 -30.95
C ARG A 173 8.53 -6.67 -29.81
N ARG A 174 8.42 -8.01 -29.88
CA ARG A 174 7.83 -8.82 -28.80
C ARG A 174 8.84 -9.27 -27.75
N ARG A 175 10.13 -9.33 -28.12
CA ARG A 175 11.24 -9.71 -27.24
C ARG A 175 11.82 -8.53 -26.47
N VAL A 176 11.63 -7.31 -26.98
CA VAL A 176 11.89 -6.03 -26.31
C VAL A 176 10.73 -5.70 -25.39
#